data_AF-A0A2S2CY12-F1
#
_entry.id   AF-A0A2S2CY12-F1
#
_cell.length_a   1.000
_cell.length_b   1.000
_cell.length_c   1.000
_cell.angle_alpha   90.00
_cell.angle_beta   90.00
_cell.angle_gamma   90.00
#
_symmetry.space_group_name_H-M   'P 1'
#
loop_
_entity.id
_entity.type
_entity.pdbx_description
1 polymer ?
#
loop_
_entity_poly.entity_id
_entity_poly.type
_entity_poly.pdbx_seq_one_letter_code
_entity_poly.pdbx_strand_id
1 'polypeptide(L)'
;MQHILFILGGFTVVMGILALLYGVMALIGRAFVGRGQQPAPAPAARPAAAPAAPPGIPPHHLAAIAAAVAAVTGGRGRVLRVTAPPHKATSWALHGRSEQFASHRVRWDWAVPGPPHIEPPHPIPAALPAHGKGPEA
;
A
#
# COMPACT_ATOMS: atom_id res chain seq x y z
N MET A 1 -30.83 38.47 31.03
CA MET A 1 -29.62 38.86 30.25
C MET A 1 -28.47 37.88 30.42
N GLN A 2 -28.19 37.39 31.64
CA GLN A 2 -27.08 36.46 31.92
C GLN A 2 -27.17 35.11 31.17
N HIS A 3 -28.36 34.52 31.02
CA HIS A 3 -28.56 33.27 30.26
C HIS A 3 -28.25 33.40 28.76
N ILE A 4 -28.57 34.55 28.15
CA ILE A 4 -28.30 34.83 26.73
C ILE A 4 -26.78 34.92 26.49
N LEU A 5 -26.05 35.54 27.42
CA LEU A 5 -24.58 35.61 27.35
C LEU A 5 -23.93 34.23 27.46
N PHE A 6 -24.46 33.34 28.31
CA PHE A 6 -23.98 31.96 28.39
C PHE A 6 -24.20 31.18 27.08
N ILE A 7 -25.38 31.31 26.47
CA ILE A 7 -25.73 30.64 25.21
C ILE A 7 -24.84 31.16 24.06
N LEU A 8 -24.71 32.48 23.91
CA LEU A 8 -23.85 33.07 22.89
C LEU A 8 -22.38 32.70 23.10
N GLY A 9 -21.91 32.70 24.35
CA GLY A 9 -20.54 32.31 24.68
C GLY A 9 -20.24 30.87 24.28
N GLY A 10 -21.12 29.93 24.67
CA GLY A 10 -21.00 28.52 24.31
C GLY A 10 -21.04 28.31 22.79
N PHE A 11 -21.99 28.94 22.10
CA PHE A 11 -22.10 28.86 20.64
C PHE A 11 -20.85 29.40 19.93
N THR A 12 -20.30 30.51 20.40
CA THR A 12 -19.09 31.13 19.83
C THR A 12 -17.88 30.22 19.97
N VAL A 13 -17.72 29.58 21.14
CA VAL A 13 -16.64 28.61 21.39
C VAL A 13 -16.77 27.41 20.44
N VAL A 14 -17.97 26.85 20.29
CA VAL A 14 -18.21 25.72 19.38
C VAL A 14 -17.90 26.10 17.93
N MET A 15 -18.42 27.23 17.46
CA MET A 15 -18.13 27.73 16.11
C MET A 15 -16.63 27.98 15.89
N GLY A 16 -15.94 28.50 16.90
CA GLY A 16 -14.48 28.70 16.85
C GLY A 16 -13.72 27.39 16.70
N ILE A 17 -14.08 26.36 17.46
CA ILE A 17 -13.46 25.03 17.37
C ILE A 17 -13.72 24.40 16.01
N LEU A 18 -14.97 24.45 15.51
CA LEU A 18 -15.32 23.91 14.20
C LEU A 18 -14.56 24.62 13.07
N ALA A 19 -14.46 25.94 13.12
CA ALA A 19 -13.71 26.72 12.15
C ALA A 19 -12.21 26.41 12.20
N LEU A 20 -11.64 26.22 13.39
CA LEU A 20 -10.25 25.81 13.56
C LEU A 20 -10.00 24.42 12.94
N LEU A 21 -10.85 23.44 13.22
CA LEU A 21 -10.76 22.09 12.68
C LEU A 21 -10.85 22.10 11.15
N TYR A 22 -11.83 22.82 10.61
CA TYR A 22 -11.98 23.01 9.18
C TYR A 22 -10.72 23.67 8.58
N GLY A 23 -10.19 24.71 9.23
CA GLY A 23 -8.98 25.41 8.81
C GLY A 23 -7.76 24.48 8.75
N VAL A 24 -7.58 23.61 9.74
CA VAL A 24 -6.50 22.61 9.76
C VAL A 24 -6.67 21.62 8.61
N MET A 25 -7.88 21.07 8.40
CA MET A 25 -8.15 20.14 7.29
C MET A 25 -7.92 20.81 5.92
N ALA A 26 -8.35 22.06 5.77
CA ALA A 26 -8.15 22.85 4.55
C ALA A 26 -6.68 23.20 4.32
N LEU A 27 -5.93 23.55 5.37
CA LEU A 27 -4.50 23.84 5.32
C LEU A 27 -3.71 22.60 4.88
N ILE A 28 -4.05 21.43 5.45
CA ILE A 28 -3.50 20.15 5.04
C ILE A 28 -3.80 19.92 3.55
N GLY A 29 -5.07 19.96 3.14
CA GLY A 29 -5.47 19.81 1.74
C GLY A 29 -4.70 20.73 0.80
N ARG A 30 -4.52 22.01 1.18
CA ARG A 30 -3.78 23.01 0.41
C ARG A 30 -2.27 22.71 0.35
N ALA A 31 -1.67 22.19 1.42
CA ALA A 31 -0.28 21.76 1.42
C ALA A 31 -0.03 20.54 0.52
N PHE A 32 -1.04 19.68 0.33
CA PHE A 32 -0.97 18.55 -0.61
C PHE A 32 -1.20 18.99 -2.06
N VAL A 33 -2.15 19.90 -2.32
CA VAL A 33 -2.43 20.42 -3.67
C VAL A 33 -1.27 21.31 -4.18
N GLY A 34 -0.66 22.11 -3.31
CA GLY A 34 0.51 22.94 -3.65
C GLY A 34 1.78 22.14 -3.99
N ARG A 35 1.85 20.86 -3.59
CA ARG A 35 2.94 19.94 -3.99
C ARG A 35 2.61 19.12 -5.25
N GLY A 36 1.36 19.17 -5.72
CA GLY A 36 0.90 18.45 -6.91
C GLY A 36 0.85 19.29 -8.19
N GLN A 37 0.89 20.62 -8.08
CA GLN A 37 1.16 21.48 -9.24
C GLN A 37 2.66 21.63 -9.41
N GLN A 38 3.28 20.64 -10.04
CA GLN A 38 4.55 20.85 -10.72
C GLN A 38 4.31 21.95 -11.78
N PRO A 39 4.94 23.13 -11.69
CA PRO A 39 4.97 24.04 -12.81
C PRO A 39 5.60 23.28 -13.97
N ALA A 40 5.02 23.35 -15.17
CA ALA A 40 5.63 22.77 -16.36
C ALA A 40 7.11 23.22 -16.40
N PRO A 41 8.08 22.29 -16.38
CA PRO A 41 9.47 22.69 -16.25
C PRO A 41 9.85 23.53 -17.46
N ALA A 42 10.34 24.74 -17.20
CA ALA A 42 11.04 25.53 -18.20
C ALA A 42 12.20 24.69 -18.76
N PRO A 43 12.56 24.84 -20.06
CA PRO A 43 13.52 23.94 -20.68
C PRO A 43 14.89 24.10 -20.03
N ALA A 44 15.29 23.15 -19.18
CA ALA A 44 16.64 23.05 -18.67
C ALA A 44 17.52 22.32 -19.70
N ALA A 45 18.73 22.86 -19.91
CA ALA A 45 19.70 22.37 -20.87
C ALA A 45 19.94 20.85 -20.75
N ARG A 46 19.97 20.20 -21.91
CA ARG A 46 19.95 18.76 -22.16
C ARG A 46 21.17 18.03 -21.55
N PRO A 47 20.99 17.09 -20.61
CA PRO A 47 21.99 16.04 -20.36
C PRO A 47 21.98 15.03 -21.51
N ALA A 48 23.14 14.44 -21.78
CA ALA A 48 23.40 13.54 -22.91
C ALA A 48 22.30 12.47 -23.12
N ALA A 49 22.01 12.20 -24.39
CA ALA A 49 20.84 11.46 -24.86
C ALA A 49 20.76 10.03 -24.29
N ALA A 50 19.79 9.81 -23.39
CA ALA A 50 19.18 8.50 -23.23
C ALA A 50 18.35 8.17 -24.49
N PRO A 51 18.17 6.88 -24.85
CA PRO A 51 17.32 6.48 -25.96
C PRO A 51 15.95 7.13 -25.82
N ALA A 52 15.50 7.83 -26.87
CA ALA A 52 14.20 8.47 -26.87
C ALA A 52 13.11 7.43 -26.59
N ALA A 53 12.35 7.62 -25.51
CA ALA A 53 11.10 6.92 -25.34
C ALA A 53 10.24 7.15 -26.60
N PRO A 54 9.51 6.14 -27.08
CA PRO A 54 8.61 6.32 -28.22
C PRO A 54 7.70 7.52 -27.95
N PRO A 55 7.38 8.33 -28.98
CA PRO A 55 6.57 9.53 -28.80
C PRO A 55 5.30 9.15 -28.04
N GLY A 56 5.14 9.74 -26.85
CA GLY A 56 3.95 9.54 -26.03
C GLY A 56 2.71 9.85 -26.87
N ILE A 57 1.66 9.05 -26.71
CA ILE A 57 0.43 9.16 -27.51
C ILE A 57 -0.06 10.62 -27.43
N PRO A 58 -0.17 11.33 -28.57
CA PRO A 58 -0.62 12.71 -28.58
C PRO A 58 -1.99 12.89 -27.89
N PRO A 59 -2.23 14.01 -27.17
CA PRO A 59 -3.45 14.20 -26.37
C PRO A 59 -4.75 14.09 -27.16
N HIS A 60 -4.73 14.52 -28.43
CA HIS A 60 -5.89 14.43 -29.32
C HIS A 60 -6.25 12.98 -29.65
N HIS A 61 -5.27 12.07 -29.75
CA HIS A 61 -5.55 10.65 -29.94
C HIS A 61 -6.14 10.01 -28.69
N LEU A 62 -5.65 10.38 -27.50
CA LEU A 62 -6.24 9.91 -26.24
C LEU A 62 -7.69 10.35 -26.08
N ALA A 63 -8.00 11.60 -26.43
CA ALA A 63 -9.37 12.11 -26.41
C ALA A 63 -10.29 11.35 -27.37
N ALA A 64 -9.82 11.06 -28.59
CA ALA A 64 -10.59 10.28 -29.58
C ALA A 64 -10.87 8.85 -29.09
N ILE A 65 -9.87 8.17 -28.52
CA ILE A 65 -10.02 6.81 -27.95
C ILE A 65 -10.99 6.84 -26.77
N ALA A 66 -10.88 7.81 -25.86
CA ALA A 66 -11.77 7.94 -24.72
C ALA A 66 -13.22 8.19 -25.14
N ALA A 67 -13.44 9.04 -26.15
CA ALA A 67 -14.77 9.30 -26.71
C ALA A 67 -15.38 8.04 -27.36
N ALA A 68 -14.59 7.29 -28.13
CA ALA A 68 -15.03 6.03 -28.73
C ALA A 68 -15.42 4.99 -27.66
N VAL A 69 -14.60 4.84 -26.62
CA VAL A 69 -14.90 3.93 -25.50
C VAL A 69 -16.15 4.38 -24.76
N ALA A 70 -16.32 5.67 -24.49
CA ALA A 70 -17.51 6.22 -23.84
C ALA A 70 -18.78 5.98 -24.66
N ALA A 71 -18.71 6.12 -25.98
CA ALA A 71 -19.82 5.84 -26.89
C ALA A 71 -20.21 4.35 -26.88
N VAL A 72 -19.22 3.44 -26.94
CA VAL A 72 -19.44 1.98 -26.96
C VAL A 72 -19.94 1.45 -25.61
N THR A 73 -19.45 2.01 -24.51
CA THR A 73 -19.80 1.55 -23.14
C THR A 73 -20.98 2.29 -22.52
N GLY A 74 -21.56 3.28 -23.22
CA GLY A 74 -22.61 4.14 -22.67
C GLY A 74 -22.14 4.92 -21.43
N GLY A 75 -20.85 5.25 -21.38
CA GLY A 75 -20.21 5.91 -20.23
C GLY A 75 -20.02 5.02 -19.00
N ARG A 76 -20.23 3.71 -19.09
CA ARG A 76 -20.08 2.78 -17.96
C ARG A 76 -18.78 1.97 -18.08
N GLY A 77 -17.77 2.32 -17.29
CA GLY A 77 -16.51 1.59 -17.21
C GLY A 77 -16.11 1.28 -15.76
N ARG A 78 -15.48 0.13 -15.53
CA ARG A 78 -14.85 -0.23 -14.25
C ARG A 78 -13.35 -0.40 -14.46
N VAL A 79 -12.55 0.26 -13.64
CA VAL A 79 -11.09 0.06 -13.63
C VAL A 79 -10.80 -1.32 -13.03
N LEU A 80 -10.31 -2.24 -13.85
CA LEU A 80 -9.97 -3.60 -13.41
C LEU A 80 -8.54 -3.69 -12.85
N ARG A 81 -7.60 -2.92 -13.43
CA ARG A 81 -6.19 -2.98 -13.05
C ARG A 81 -5.46 -1.70 -13.41
N VAL A 82 -4.67 -1.19 -12.48
CA VAL A 82 -3.70 -0.12 -12.73
C VAL A 82 -2.31 -0.72 -12.56
N THR A 83 -1.51 -0.74 -13.63
CA THR A 83 -0.12 -1.22 -13.60
C THR A 83 0.81 -0.04 -13.82
N ALA A 84 1.63 0.29 -12.82
CA ALA A 84 2.70 1.27 -12.97
C ALA A 84 4.01 0.55 -13.37
N PRO A 85 4.89 1.19 -14.17
CA PRO A 85 6.25 0.69 -14.42
C PRO A 85 6.99 0.43 -13.10
N PRO A 86 7.83 -0.61 -12.99
CA PRO A 86 8.42 -1.04 -11.71
C PRO A 86 9.28 0.03 -11.02
N HIS A 87 9.92 0.91 -11.79
CA HIS A 87 10.69 2.05 -11.27
C HIS A 87 9.81 3.24 -10.83
N LYS A 88 8.51 3.22 -11.13
CA LYS A 88 7.49 4.17 -10.69
C LYS A 88 6.44 3.53 -9.77
N ALA A 89 6.58 2.24 -9.45
CA ALA A 89 5.69 1.55 -8.54
C ALA A 89 5.83 2.22 -7.17
N THR A 90 4.81 2.97 -6.79
CA THR A 90 4.77 3.77 -5.58
C THR A 90 5.04 2.89 -4.37
N SER A 91 5.87 3.35 -3.44
CA SER A 91 6.08 2.76 -2.11
C SER A 91 4.75 2.39 -1.41
N TRP A 92 3.68 3.11 -1.74
CA TRP A 92 2.29 2.81 -1.39
C TRP A 92 1.80 1.39 -1.77
N ALA A 93 2.06 0.93 -2.99
CA ALA A 93 1.66 -0.40 -3.44
C ALA A 93 2.48 -1.52 -2.76
N LEU A 94 3.71 -1.20 -2.33
CA LEU A 94 4.51 -2.09 -1.50
C LEU A 94 3.95 -2.13 -0.07
N HIS A 95 3.58 -0.98 0.49
CA HIS A 95 3.00 -0.86 1.82
C HIS A 95 1.66 -1.59 1.95
N GLY A 96 0.77 -1.46 0.97
CA GLY A 96 -0.51 -2.19 0.97
C GLY A 96 -0.32 -3.71 0.92
N ARG A 97 0.71 -4.20 0.21
CA ARG A 97 1.07 -5.63 0.26
C ARG A 97 1.59 -6.02 1.64
N SER A 98 2.48 -5.21 2.23
CA SER A 98 2.99 -5.44 3.58
C SER A 98 1.87 -5.45 4.64
N GLU A 99 0.92 -4.53 4.59
CA GLU A 99 -0.26 -4.52 5.49
C GLU A 99 -1.13 -5.76 5.31
N GLN A 100 -1.38 -6.18 4.06
CA GLN A 100 -2.20 -7.35 3.78
C GLN A 100 -1.54 -8.66 4.23
N PHE A 101 -0.21 -8.77 4.14
CA PHE A 101 0.53 -9.89 4.74
C PHE A 101 0.62 -9.77 6.27
N ALA A 102 0.67 -8.55 6.82
CA ALA A 102 0.72 -8.32 8.26
C ALA A 102 -0.63 -8.57 8.96
N SER A 103 -1.77 -8.45 8.27
CA SER A 103 -3.09 -8.80 8.81
C SER A 103 -3.25 -10.31 9.00
N HIS A 104 -2.57 -11.11 8.20
CA HIS A 104 -2.45 -12.55 8.42
C HIS A 104 -1.34 -12.84 9.43
N ARG A 105 -1.53 -12.40 10.69
CA ARG A 105 -0.67 -12.87 11.78
C ARG A 105 -0.90 -14.36 11.98
N VAL A 106 0.07 -15.17 11.57
CA VAL A 106 0.16 -16.57 11.98
C VAL A 106 0.21 -16.56 13.51
N ARG A 107 -0.83 -17.12 14.11
CA ARG A 107 -0.92 -17.35 15.54
C ARG A 107 0.25 -18.27 15.93
N TRP A 108 1.24 -17.69 16.59
CA TRP A 108 2.53 -18.31 16.96
C TRP A 108 2.40 -19.18 18.22
N ASP A 109 1.20 -19.54 18.63
CA ASP A 109 0.94 -20.35 19.82
C ASP A 109 1.21 -21.84 19.60
N TRP A 110 1.37 -22.30 18.36
CA TRP A 110 1.80 -23.66 18.05
C TRP A 110 3.28 -23.77 17.65
N ALA A 111 3.94 -22.65 17.34
CA ALA A 111 5.27 -22.65 16.75
C ALA A 111 6.39 -22.43 17.77
N VAL A 112 6.12 -22.14 19.05
CA VAL A 112 7.15 -22.09 20.10
C VAL A 112 7.88 -23.43 20.11
N PRO A 113 9.15 -23.50 19.65
CA PRO A 113 9.97 -24.62 20.04
C PRO A 113 10.05 -24.49 21.54
N GLY A 114 9.44 -25.44 22.25
CA GLY A 114 9.71 -25.59 23.67
C GLY A 114 11.22 -25.59 23.90
N PRO A 115 11.69 -25.31 25.13
CA PRO A 115 13.11 -25.37 25.46
C PRO A 115 13.71 -26.63 24.83
N PRO A 116 14.91 -26.56 24.21
CA PRO A 116 15.48 -27.68 23.48
C PRO A 116 15.33 -28.91 24.35
N HIS A 117 14.61 -29.92 23.86
CA HIS A 117 14.58 -31.22 24.50
C HIS A 117 16.03 -31.68 24.45
N ILE A 118 16.72 -31.54 25.58
CA ILE A 118 17.97 -32.24 25.80
C ILE A 118 17.53 -33.70 25.85
N GLU A 119 17.62 -34.41 24.73
CA GLU A 119 17.54 -35.87 24.75
C GLU A 119 18.59 -36.33 25.77
N PRO A 120 18.20 -36.98 26.88
CA PRO A 120 19.19 -37.61 27.74
C PRO A 120 19.91 -38.67 26.88
N PRO A 121 21.24 -38.80 26.98
CA PRO A 121 21.98 -39.76 26.18
C PRO A 121 21.42 -41.16 26.47
N HIS A 122 20.82 -41.77 25.46
CA HIS A 122 20.41 -43.17 25.54
C HIS A 122 21.65 -44.02 25.83
N PRO A 123 21.66 -44.85 26.88
CA PRO A 123 22.73 -45.81 27.07
C PRO A 123 22.73 -46.77 25.87
N ILE A 124 23.88 -46.89 25.20
CA ILE A 124 24.10 -47.82 24.09
C ILE A 124 23.69 -49.23 24.58
N PRO A 125 22.63 -49.86 24.04
CA PRO A 125 22.36 -51.24 24.35
C PRO A 125 23.48 -52.09 23.75
N ALA A 126 24.21 -52.77 24.63
CA ALA A 126 25.21 -53.75 24.25
C ALA A 126 24.59 -54.86 23.39
N ALA A 127 25.35 -55.27 22.37
CA ALA A 127 25.20 -56.47 21.56
C ALA A 127 23.99 -56.54 20.59
N LEU A 128 24.28 -56.24 19.32
CA LEU A 128 23.51 -56.71 18.17
C LEU A 128 23.95 -58.17 17.87
N PRO A 129 23.10 -59.20 18.03
CA PRO A 129 23.44 -60.53 17.54
C PRO A 129 23.32 -60.61 16.01
N ALA A 130 24.28 -61.31 15.43
CA ALA A 130 24.57 -61.40 14.01
C ALA A 130 23.50 -62.12 13.17
N HIS A 131 23.20 -61.52 12.02
CA HIS A 131 23.03 -62.10 10.68
C HIS A 131 22.60 -63.59 10.53
N GLY A 132 21.49 -63.78 9.80
CA GLY A 132 21.09 -65.04 9.14
C GLY A 132 19.57 -65.22 9.22
N LYS A 133 18.78 -65.43 8.17
CA LYS A 133 18.99 -65.99 6.84
C LYS A 133 17.73 -65.63 6.02
N GLY A 134 17.85 -65.28 4.75
CA GLY A 134 16.69 -65.24 3.83
C GLY A 134 16.26 -66.66 3.40
N PRO A 135 15.57 -66.82 2.26
CA PRO A 135 14.12 -66.67 2.08
C PRO A 135 13.48 -67.96 1.53
N GLU A 136 12.27 -68.33 1.93
CA GLU A 136 11.45 -69.36 1.24
C GLU A 136 9.97 -68.92 1.40
N ALA A 137 9.31 -68.48 0.31
CA ALA A 137 8.56 -69.25 -0.69
C ALA A 137 7.08 -69.39 -0.30
#